data_AF-Q4UK82-F1
#
_entry.id   AF-Q4UK82-F1
#
_cell.length_a   1.000
_cell.length_b   1.000
_cell.length_c   1.000
_cell.angle_alpha   90.00
_cell.angle_beta   90.00
_cell.angle_gamma   90.00
#
_symmetry.space_group_name_H-M   'P 1'
#
loop_
_entity.id
_entity.type
_entity.pdbx_description
1 polymer ?
#
loop_
_entity_poly.entity_id
_entity_poly.type
_entity_poly.pdbx_seq_one_letter_code
_entity_poly.pdbx_strand_id
1 'polypeptide(L)'
;MFFNIDPNIKPKTLLDILKWKITSKRPKWPTLLPLTSTDIPPQKITDNETIRVTYVRHVTFLIQIDGLNILTDPVWSERVSPFTFAGPKRVVKPGINFTDLPKIDIILVSHNHYDHLDIRTIKDLWIRDNLRLLHR
;
A
#
# COMPACT_ATOMS: atom_id res chain seq x y z
N MET A 1 4.70 27.82 -0.40
CA MET A 1 4.71 28.35 -1.78
C MET A 1 5.92 27.72 -2.46
N PHE A 2 5.74 26.92 -3.51
CA PHE A 2 6.86 26.29 -4.23
C PHE A 2 7.38 27.28 -5.28
N PHE A 3 8.65 27.64 -5.20
CA PHE A 3 9.34 28.47 -6.18
C PHE A 3 10.30 27.59 -6.98
N ASN A 4 10.10 27.51 -8.30
CA ASN A 4 11.03 26.80 -9.18
C ASN A 4 12.28 27.67 -9.36
N ILE A 5 13.45 27.14 -8.98
CA ILE A 5 14.72 27.88 -9.00
C ILE A 5 15.30 27.98 -10.42
N ASP A 6 14.86 27.13 -11.34
CA ASP A 6 15.29 27.17 -12.73
C ASP A 6 14.38 28.12 -13.56
N PRO A 7 14.90 29.28 -14.02
CA PRO A 7 14.14 30.25 -14.80
C PRO A 7 13.77 29.75 -16.21
N ASN A 8 14.35 28.64 -16.68
CA ASN A 8 14.10 28.11 -18.01
C ASN A 8 12.91 27.13 -18.06
N ILE A 9 12.39 26.70 -16.92
CA ILE A 9 11.25 25.78 -16.86
C ILE A 9 9.95 26.57 -16.93
N LYS A 10 9.38 26.64 -18.13
CA LYS A 10 8.02 27.20 -18.30
C LYS A 10 7.00 26.35 -17.53
N PRO A 11 6.11 26.96 -16.74
CA PRO A 11 5.05 26.23 -16.06
C PRO A 11 4.15 25.54 -17.08
N LYS A 12 3.82 24.27 -16.81
CA LYS A 12 2.86 23.52 -17.65
C LYS A 12 1.48 24.15 -17.53
N THR A 13 0.84 24.36 -18.67
CA THR A 13 -0.52 24.90 -18.73
C THR A 13 -1.56 23.78 -18.62
N LEU A 14 -2.81 24.13 -18.33
CA LEU A 14 -3.93 23.19 -18.40
C LEU A 14 -4.08 22.57 -19.80
N LEU A 15 -3.74 23.32 -20.85
CA LEU A 15 -3.72 22.83 -22.23
C LEU A 15 -2.65 21.75 -22.43
N ASP A 16 -1.47 21.89 -21.82
CA ASP A 16 -0.43 20.85 -21.88
C ASP A 16 -0.88 19.56 -21.20
N ILE A 17 -1.60 19.67 -20.08
CA ILE A 17 -2.18 18.53 -19.37
C ILE A 17 -3.26 17.85 -20.23
N LEU A 18 -4.14 18.64 -20.86
CA LEU A 18 -5.18 18.13 -21.74
C LEU A 18 -4.59 17.45 -22.98
N LYS A 19 -3.63 18.10 -23.64
CA LYS A 19 -2.89 17.55 -24.79
C LYS A 19 -2.24 16.23 -24.40
N TRP A 20 -1.50 16.18 -23.29
CA TRP A 20 -0.92 14.95 -22.77
C TRP A 20 -1.98 13.87 -22.55
N LYS A 21 -3.10 14.19 -21.92
CA LYS A 21 -4.17 13.22 -21.64
C LYS A 21 -4.76 12.61 -22.92
N ILE A 22 -4.91 13.41 -23.98
CA ILE A 22 -5.45 13.00 -25.27
C ILE A 22 -4.42 12.22 -26.09
N THR A 23 -3.16 12.68 -26.13
CA THR A 23 -2.10 12.05 -26.93
C THR A 23 -1.43 10.87 -26.23
N SER A 24 -1.73 10.64 -24.94
CA SER A 24 -1.18 9.53 -24.16
C SER A 24 -1.64 8.19 -24.71
N LYS A 25 -0.74 7.44 -25.35
CA LYS A 25 -0.93 6.03 -25.66
C LYS A 25 -0.73 5.22 -24.38
N ARG A 26 -1.80 5.03 -23.60
CA ARG A 26 -1.75 4.17 -22.40
C ARG A 26 -2.08 2.73 -22.79
N PRO A 27 -1.32 1.73 -22.29
CA PRO A 27 -1.73 0.35 -22.42
C PRO A 27 -3.09 0.15 -21.73
N LYS A 28 -3.90 -0.79 -22.24
CA LYS A 28 -5.16 -1.15 -21.60
C LYS A 28 -4.86 -1.77 -20.24
N TRP A 29 -5.23 -1.07 -19.18
CA TRP A 29 -5.07 -1.57 -17.83
C TRP A 29 -6.08 -2.72 -17.59
N PRO A 30 -5.67 -3.85 -17.00
CA PRO A 30 -6.58 -4.96 -16.74
C PRO A 30 -7.64 -4.55 -15.70
N THR A 31 -8.83 -5.13 -15.79
CA THR A 31 -9.90 -4.85 -14.81
C THR A 31 -9.66 -5.60 -13.50
N LEU A 32 -9.23 -6.85 -13.59
CA LEU A 32 -8.89 -7.72 -12.46
C LEU A 32 -7.94 -8.81 -12.97
N LEU A 33 -6.91 -9.15 -12.20
CA LEU A 33 -6.09 -10.33 -12.42
C LEU A 33 -6.50 -11.41 -11.42
N PRO A 34 -6.55 -12.69 -11.84
CA PRO A 34 -6.90 -13.79 -10.95
C PRO A 34 -5.89 -13.87 -9.80
N LEU A 35 -6.41 -14.12 -8.59
CA LEU A 35 -5.59 -14.50 -7.45
C LEU A 35 -5.12 -15.94 -7.65
N THR A 36 -3.82 -16.15 -7.72
CA THR A 36 -3.24 -17.50 -7.80
C THR A 36 -3.25 -18.23 -6.45
N SER A 37 -3.07 -17.48 -5.36
CA SER A 37 -3.13 -18.00 -3.99
C SER A 37 -3.41 -16.88 -2.99
N THR A 38 -4.03 -17.26 -1.88
CA THR A 38 -4.13 -16.48 -0.65
C THR A 38 -3.47 -17.27 0.47
N ASP A 39 -2.70 -16.58 1.28
CA ASP A 39 -1.99 -17.15 2.42
C ASP A 39 -2.79 -16.95 3.71
N ILE A 40 -2.72 -17.93 4.60
CA ILE A 40 -3.28 -17.87 5.96
C ILE A 40 -2.08 -18.03 6.91
N PRO A 41 -1.48 -16.93 7.37
CA PRO A 41 -0.32 -16.99 8.24
C PRO A 41 -0.70 -17.53 9.64
N PRO A 42 0.20 -18.23 10.34
CA PRO A 42 0.02 -18.56 11.74
C PRO A 42 -0.04 -17.27 12.56
N GLN A 43 -0.64 -17.37 13.75
CA GLN A 43 -0.78 -16.20 14.63
C GLN A 43 0.57 -15.61 15.04
N LYS A 44 1.58 -16.45 15.31
CA LYS A 44 2.94 -16.03 15.65
C LYS A 44 3.95 -17.09 15.20
N ILE A 45 5.20 -16.68 15.00
CA ILE A 45 6.37 -17.55 14.94
C ILE A 45 7.20 -17.25 16.18
N THR A 46 7.33 -18.20 17.09
CA THR A 46 8.01 -18.01 18.39
C THR A 46 9.39 -18.66 18.45
N ASP A 47 9.75 -19.40 17.41
CA ASP A 47 11.10 -19.94 17.28
C ASP A 47 12.04 -18.81 16.84
N ASN A 48 13.14 -18.63 17.57
CA ASN A 48 14.07 -17.52 17.36
C ASN A 48 14.98 -17.73 16.13
N GLU A 49 14.93 -18.91 15.50
CA GLU A 49 15.71 -19.24 14.31
C GLU A 49 14.89 -19.07 13.01
N THR A 50 13.58 -18.87 13.13
CA THR A 50 12.66 -18.83 12.00
C THR A 50 12.19 -17.40 11.71
N ILE A 51 12.44 -16.94 10.48
CA ILE A 51 11.85 -15.73 9.93
C ILE A 51 10.92 -16.11 8.80
N ARG A 52 9.67 -15.63 8.84
CA ARG A 52 8.75 -15.74 7.71
C ARG A 52 8.46 -14.37 7.14
N VAL A 53 8.59 -14.27 5.82
CA VAL A 53 8.20 -13.08 5.06
C VAL A 53 7.15 -13.48 4.05
N THR A 54 5.95 -12.92 4.17
CA THR A 54 4.86 -13.11 3.20
C THR A 54 4.66 -11.83 2.38
N TYR A 55 4.73 -11.95 1.06
CA TYR A 55 4.37 -10.87 0.14
C TYR A 55 2.85 -10.76 0.02
N VAL A 56 2.27 -9.72 0.63
CA VAL A 56 0.82 -9.47 0.62
C VAL A 56 0.36 -8.78 -0.67
N ARG A 57 1.31 -8.31 -1.49
CA ARG A 57 1.16 -7.55 -2.74
C ARG A 57 1.34 -6.04 -2.57
N HIS A 58 1.52 -5.38 -3.72
CA HIS A 58 1.90 -3.97 -3.81
C HIS A 58 3.25 -3.73 -3.13
N VAL A 59 3.29 -2.97 -2.06
CA VAL A 59 4.47 -2.70 -1.21
C VAL A 59 4.30 -3.27 0.21
N THR A 60 3.28 -4.10 0.40
CA THR A 60 2.94 -4.67 1.72
C THR A 60 3.58 -6.04 1.92
N PHE A 61 4.33 -6.17 3.01
CA PHE A 61 4.91 -7.42 3.50
C PHE A 61 4.50 -7.65 4.95
N LEU A 62 4.13 -8.90 5.26
CA LEU A 62 4.02 -9.39 6.63
C LEU A 62 5.32 -10.11 6.98
N ILE A 63 5.99 -9.65 8.03
CA ILE A 63 7.23 -10.23 8.56
C ILE A 63 6.92 -10.78 9.96
N GLN A 64 7.19 -12.06 10.16
CA GLN A 64 7.02 -12.74 11.44
C GLN A 64 8.39 -13.22 11.93
N ILE A 65 8.80 -12.75 13.11
CA ILE A 65 10.11 -13.02 13.73
C ILE A 65 10.00 -12.83 15.25
N ASP A 66 10.60 -13.72 16.05
CA ASP A 66 10.69 -13.59 17.52
C ASP A 66 9.34 -13.26 18.21
N GLY A 67 8.26 -13.88 17.75
CA GLY A 67 6.90 -13.67 18.26
C GLY A 67 6.26 -12.35 17.85
N LEU A 68 6.93 -11.52 17.05
CA LEU A 68 6.43 -10.25 16.52
C LEU A 68 5.85 -10.42 15.12
N ASN A 69 4.74 -9.73 14.86
CA ASN A 69 4.19 -9.54 13.53
C ASN A 69 4.36 -8.07 13.10
N ILE A 70 5.18 -7.85 12.08
CA ILE A 70 5.52 -6.54 11.53
C ILE A 70 4.91 -6.41 10.14
N LEU A 71 4.24 -5.30 9.87
CA LEU A 71 3.58 -5.04 8.59
C LEU A 71 4.14 -3.77 7.94
N THR A 72 4.57 -3.85 6.68
CA THR A 72 5.10 -2.70 5.93
C THR A 72 4.02 -2.07 5.06
N ASP A 73 3.95 -0.74 5.00
CA ASP A 73 3.10 0.04 4.08
C ASP A 73 1.75 -0.63 3.77
N PRO A 74 0.89 -0.83 4.79
CA PRO A 74 -0.25 -1.73 4.66
C PRO A 74 -1.35 -1.11 3.79
N VAL A 75 -1.67 -1.75 2.67
CA VAL A 75 -2.72 -1.29 1.74
C VAL A 75 -3.72 -2.42 1.46
N TRP A 76 -4.93 -2.30 2.01
CA TRP A 76 -6.07 -3.18 1.70
C TRP A 76 -7.19 -2.47 0.93
N SER A 77 -7.18 -1.14 0.87
CA SER A 77 -8.17 -0.38 0.10
C SER A 77 -8.19 -0.77 -1.38
N GLU A 78 -9.38 -0.67 -1.97
CA GLU A 78 -9.63 -0.87 -3.40
C GLU A 78 -8.98 0.21 -4.27
N ARG A 79 -8.71 1.40 -3.70
CA ARG A 79 -8.09 2.53 -4.40
C ARG A 79 -7.04 3.20 -3.54
N VAL A 80 -5.95 3.61 -4.18
CA VAL A 80 -4.88 4.43 -3.60
C VAL A 80 -5.08 5.86 -4.06
N SER A 81 -5.97 6.58 -3.38
CA SER A 81 -6.45 7.89 -3.82
C SER A 81 -7.06 8.68 -2.65
N PRO A 82 -7.00 10.03 -2.69
CA PRO A 82 -7.78 10.85 -1.77
C PRO A 82 -9.30 10.67 -1.93
N PHE A 83 -9.75 10.17 -3.08
CA PHE A 83 -11.16 9.99 -3.40
C PHE A 83 -11.54 8.51 -3.50
N THR A 84 -12.73 8.16 -3.02
CA THR A 84 -13.26 6.79 -3.11
C THR A 84 -13.71 6.40 -4.51
N PHE A 85 -14.03 7.38 -5.37
CA PHE A 85 -14.60 7.16 -6.70
C PHE A 85 -13.60 7.39 -7.84
N ALA A 86 -12.46 8.04 -7.58
CA ALA A 86 -11.48 8.42 -8.58
C ALA A 86 -10.07 7.96 -8.17
N GLY A 87 -9.16 7.87 -9.14
CA GLY A 87 -7.76 7.47 -8.93
C GLY A 87 -7.49 5.98 -9.17
N PRO A 88 -6.24 5.53 -8.99
CA PRO A 88 -5.83 4.17 -9.30
C PRO A 88 -6.64 3.14 -8.51
N LYS A 89 -7.26 2.19 -9.23
CA LYS A 89 -7.96 1.05 -8.63
C LYS A 89 -7.02 -0.16 -8.62
N ARG A 90 -7.05 -0.89 -7.52
CA ARG A 90 -6.43 -2.20 -7.38
C ARG A 90 -6.98 -3.15 -8.44
N VAL A 91 -6.08 -3.91 -9.06
CA VAL A 91 -6.42 -4.96 -10.04
C VAL A 91 -6.10 -6.36 -9.54
N VAL A 92 -5.35 -6.47 -8.43
CA VAL A 92 -5.06 -7.75 -7.77
C VAL A 92 -5.41 -7.61 -6.30
N LYS A 93 -6.33 -8.46 -5.83
CA LYS A 93 -6.68 -8.56 -4.41
C LYS A 93 -5.42 -8.83 -3.56
N PRO A 94 -5.40 -8.44 -2.27
CA PRO A 94 -4.30 -8.78 -1.36
C PRO A 94 -4.04 -10.28 -1.29
N GLY A 95 -2.79 -10.66 -1.04
CA GLY A 95 -2.34 -12.05 -0.87
C GLY A 95 -2.73 -12.65 0.48
N ILE A 96 -3.18 -11.83 1.44
CA ILE A 96 -3.75 -12.25 2.72
C ILE A 96 -5.06 -11.48 2.88
N ASN A 97 -6.17 -12.16 3.20
CA ASN A 97 -7.41 -11.45 3.50
C ASN A 97 -7.22 -10.65 4.79
N PHE A 98 -7.86 -9.48 4.89
CA PHE A 98 -7.71 -8.65 6.10
C PHE A 98 -8.11 -9.39 7.38
N THR A 99 -9.12 -10.26 7.30
CA THR A 99 -9.60 -11.10 8.39
C THR A 99 -8.63 -12.21 8.79
N ASP A 100 -7.74 -12.61 7.88
CA ASP A 100 -6.78 -13.70 8.09
C ASP A 100 -5.43 -13.16 8.59
N LEU A 101 -5.29 -11.82 8.71
CA LEU A 101 -4.10 -11.23 9.30
C LEU A 101 -3.99 -11.65 10.78
N PRO A 102 -2.80 -12.05 11.23
CA PRO A 102 -2.57 -12.24 12.65
C PRO A 102 -2.61 -10.88 13.36
N LYS A 103 -2.61 -10.89 14.69
CA LYS A 103 -2.46 -9.64 15.46
C LYS A 103 -1.16 -8.95 15.05
N ILE A 104 -1.23 -7.70 14.60
CA ILE A 104 -0.06 -6.92 14.20
C ILE A 104 0.50 -6.18 15.40
N ASP A 105 1.82 -6.29 15.62
CA ASP A 105 2.50 -5.61 16.73
C ASP A 105 3.09 -4.27 16.27
N ILE A 106 3.60 -4.21 15.02
CA ILE A 106 4.30 -3.04 14.48
C ILE A 106 3.84 -2.78 13.03
N ILE A 107 3.57 -1.52 12.71
CA ILE A 107 3.44 -1.05 11.33
C ILE A 107 4.63 -0.14 10.99
N LEU A 108 5.28 -0.41 9.86
CA LEU A 108 6.33 0.44 9.28
C LEU A 108 5.76 1.19 8.08
N VAL A 109 5.75 2.52 8.14
CA VAL A 109 5.35 3.39 7.02
C VAL A 109 6.57 4.09 6.44
N SER A 110 6.83 3.89 5.16
CA SER A 110 7.99 4.45 4.47
C SER A 110 7.85 5.94 4.17
N HIS A 111 6.67 6.38 3.68
CA HIS A 111 6.34 7.78 3.40
C HIS A 111 4.83 7.99 3.23
N ASN A 112 4.41 9.24 3.02
CA ASN A 112 3.00 9.67 3.08
C ASN A 112 2.23 9.68 1.75
N HIS A 113 2.67 8.92 0.74
CA HIS A 113 1.92 8.81 -0.51
C HIS A 113 0.79 7.77 -0.38
N TYR A 114 -0.33 7.94 -1.10
CA TYR A 114 -1.55 7.14 -0.93
C TYR A 114 -1.40 5.64 -1.22
N ASP A 115 -0.35 5.26 -1.94
CA ASP A 115 -0.02 3.87 -2.27
C ASP A 115 0.94 3.23 -1.24
N HIS A 116 1.39 4.00 -0.24
CA HIS A 116 2.10 3.53 0.94
C HIS A 116 1.34 3.79 2.26
N LEU A 117 0.49 4.81 2.28
CA LEU A 117 -0.27 5.27 3.44
C LEU A 117 -1.79 5.11 3.22
N ASP A 118 -2.28 3.89 3.40
CA ASP A 118 -3.73 3.64 3.43
C ASP A 118 -4.28 3.86 4.84
N ILE A 119 -4.75 5.09 5.05
CA ILE A 119 -5.28 5.56 6.35
C ILE A 119 -6.40 4.67 6.87
N ARG A 120 -7.24 4.10 6.00
CA ARG A 120 -8.35 3.22 6.42
C ARG A 120 -7.81 1.93 7.02
N THR A 121 -6.91 1.26 6.29
CA THR A 121 -6.26 0.04 6.74
C THR A 121 -5.52 0.24 8.06
N ILE A 122 -4.73 1.32 8.18
CA ILE A 122 -3.98 1.61 9.40
C ILE A 122 -4.93 1.87 10.58
N LYS A 123 -6.01 2.62 10.37
CA LYS A 123 -6.99 2.90 11.42
C LYS A 123 -7.68 1.62 11.91
N ASP A 124 -8.08 0.75 10.99
CA ASP A 124 -8.73 -0.52 11.32
C ASP A 124 -7.79 -1.43 12.13
N LEU A 125 -6.50 -1.51 11.74
CA LEU A 125 -5.48 -2.26 12.47
C LEU A 125 -5.17 -1.64 13.84
N TRP A 126 -5.12 -0.31 13.94
CA TRP A 126 -4.90 0.39 15.22
C TRP A 126 -5.98 0.05 16.23
N ILE A 127 -7.25 0.10 15.82
CA ILE A 127 -8.40 -0.24 16.66
C ILE A 127 -8.38 -1.72 17.05
N ARG A 128 -8.03 -2.60 16.11
CA ARG A 128 -8.03 -4.05 16.32
C ARG A 128 -6.92 -4.52 17.26
N ASP A 129 -5.70 -4.00 17.10
CA ASP A 129 -4.50 -4.65 17.63
C ASP A 129 -3.73 -3.85 18.70
N ASN A 130 -4.02 -2.56 18.88
CA ASN A 130 -3.26 -1.65 19.78
C ASN A 130 -1.75 -1.69 19.51
N LEU A 131 -1.40 -1.58 18.22
CA LEU A 131 -0.04 -1.71 17.68
C LEU A 131 0.80 -0.44 17.84
N ARG A 132 2.11 -0.56 17.56
CA ARG A 132 3.01 0.60 17.40
C ARG A 132 3.14 0.99 15.93
N LEU A 133 2.87 2.26 15.62
CA LEU A 133 3.08 2.82 14.28
C LEU A 133 4.43 3.54 14.25
N LEU A 134 5.32 3.12 13.34
CA LEU A 134 6.59 3.77 13.09
C LEU A 134 6.58 4.36 11.68
N HIS A 135 6.97 5.62 11.55
CA HIS A 135 7.15 6.29 10.28
C HIS A 135 8.47 7.07 10.29
N ARG A 136 9.04 7.31 9.11
CA ARG A 136 10.19 8.21 8.96
C ARG A 136 9.76 9.68 8.90
#